data_AF-A0A179DDF0-F1
#
_entry.id   AF-A0A179DDF0-F1
#
_cell.length_a   1.000
_cell.length_b   1.000
_cell.length_c   1.000
_cell.angle_alpha   90.00
_cell.angle_beta   90.00
_cell.angle_gamma   90.00
#
_symmetry.space_group_name_H-M   'P 1'
#
loop_
_entity.id
_entity.type
_entity.pdbx_description
1 polymer ?
#
loop_
_entity_poly.entity_id
_entity_poly.type
_entity_poly.pdbx_seq_one_letter_code
_entity_poly.pdbx_strand_id
1 'polypeptide(L)'
;MNGPEILIPITFFICTFAAIFGLRYMANKERMAMIEKGIDIGSIKAQPQPYKNLKWGLLLIGAGLGLFLAFVLDQTVFKIASGVNLDKNVPIYFALIAIFGGLGLFISYLIEKKETL
;
A
#
# COMPACT_ATOMS: atom_id res chain seq x y z
N MET A 1 3.82 -19.57 32.32
CA MET A 1 3.75 -18.67 31.15
C MET A 1 4.93 -19.02 30.26
N ASN A 2 4.99 -20.24 29.73
CA ASN A 2 4.33 -20.76 28.52
C ASN A 2 5.25 -20.60 27.30
N GLY A 3 6.16 -21.56 27.12
CA GLY A 3 7.03 -21.69 25.94
C GLY A 3 6.36 -21.76 24.54
N PRO A 4 5.04 -22.03 24.36
CA PRO A 4 4.42 -21.97 23.03
C PRO A 4 4.36 -20.58 22.41
N GLU A 5 4.33 -19.52 23.22
CA GLU A 5 4.12 -18.14 22.75
C GLU A 5 5.33 -17.60 21.97
N ILE A 6 6.53 -18.13 22.24
CA ILE A 6 7.77 -17.79 21.54
C ILE A 6 7.90 -18.54 20.20
N LEU A 7 7.26 -19.71 20.08
CA LEU A 7 7.37 -20.55 18.89
C LEU A 7 6.56 -19.96 17.71
N ILE A 8 5.41 -19.34 18.00
CA ILE A 8 4.51 -18.72 17.02
C ILE A 8 5.23 -17.71 16.11
N PRO A 9 5.92 -16.68 16.63
CA PRO A 9 6.61 -15.71 15.78
C PRO A 9 7.72 -16.36 14.96
N ILE A 10 8.48 -17.29 15.54
CA ILE A 10 9.61 -17.96 14.87
C ILE A 10 9.10 -18.76 13.66
N THR A 11 8.06 -19.58 13.83
CA THR A 11 7.50 -20.36 12.73
C THR A 11 6.87 -19.45 11.67
N PHE A 12 6.20 -18.36 12.07
CA PHE A 12 5.62 -17.39 11.14
C PHE A 12 6.69 -16.74 10.24
N PHE A 13 7.82 -16.31 10.80
CA PHE A 13 8.91 -15.74 10.02
C PHE A 13 9.53 -16.76 9.05
N ILE A 14 9.76 -17.99 9.51
CA ILE A 14 10.34 -19.05 8.67
C ILE A 14 9.39 -19.40 7.52
N CYS A 15 8.09 -19.61 7.79
CA CYS A 15 7.10 -19.93 6.77
C CYS A 15 6.95 -18.81 5.74
N THR A 16 6.91 -17.55 6.18
CA THR A 16 6.80 -16.40 5.28
C THR A 16 8.04 -16.31 4.38
N PHE A 17 9.23 -16.46 4.94
CA PHE A 17 10.47 -16.40 4.18
C PHE A 17 10.58 -17.56 3.18
N ALA A 18 10.23 -18.77 3.60
CA ALA A 18 10.17 -19.95 2.73
C ALA A 18 9.16 -19.78 1.59
N ALA A 19 8.00 -19.19 1.85
CA ALA A 19 6.99 -18.92 0.83
C ALA A 19 7.49 -17.90 -0.21
N ILE A 20 8.06 -16.77 0.24
CA ILE A 20 8.63 -15.76 -0.65
C ILE A 20 9.77 -16.35 -1.50
N PHE A 21 10.67 -17.10 -0.86
CA PHE A 21 11.76 -17.78 -1.56
C PHE A 21 11.25 -18.81 -2.57
N GLY A 22 10.25 -19.62 -2.20
CA GLY A 22 9.62 -20.61 -3.07
C GLY A 22 8.99 -19.99 -4.30
N LEU A 23 8.21 -18.92 -4.13
CA LEU A 23 7.61 -18.18 -5.24
C LEU A 23 8.67 -17.61 -6.19
N ARG A 24 9.75 -17.05 -5.63
CA ARG A 24 10.83 -16.45 -6.41
C ARG A 24 11.66 -17.51 -7.15
N TYR A 25 11.91 -18.65 -6.51
CA TYR A 25 12.61 -19.78 -7.11
C TYR A 25 11.80 -20.39 -8.26
N MET A 26 10.50 -20.61 -8.07
CA MET A 26 9.61 -21.12 -9.11
C MET A 26 9.52 -20.16 -10.30
N ALA A 27 9.35 -18.86 -10.05
CA ALA A 27 9.31 -17.85 -11.11
C ALA A 27 10.61 -17.79 -11.92
N ASN A 28 11.77 -17.96 -11.27
CA ASN A 28 13.05 -18.01 -11.96
C ASN A 28 13.18 -19.29 -12.81
N LYS A 29 12.70 -20.43 -12.31
CA LYS A 29 12.71 -21.70 -13.04
C LYS A 29 11.79 -21.67 -14.27
N GLU A 30 10.60 -21.09 -14.13
CA GLU A 30 9.68 -20.86 -15.24
C GLU A 30 10.30 -19.96 -16.31
N ARG A 31 11.01 -18.90 -15.89
CA ARG A 31 11.70 -18.01 -16.82
C ARG A 31 12.80 -18.72 -17.61
N MET A 32 13.59 -19.59 -16.98
CA MET A 32 14.60 -20.39 -17.67
C MET A 32 13.96 -21.38 -18.66
N ALA A 33 12.89 -22.06 -18.27
CA ALA A 33 12.16 -22.97 -19.15
C ALA A 33 11.54 -22.25 -20.37
N MET A 34 11.19 -20.97 -20.25
CA MET A 34 10.74 -20.16 -21.38
C MET A 34 11.89 -19.80 -22.34
N ILE A 35 13.09 -19.50 -21.83
CA ILE A 35 14.30 -19.25 -22.66
C ILE A 35 14.63 -20.51 -23.47
N GLU A 36 14.63 -21.67 -22.81
CA GLU A 36 14.94 -22.96 -23.44
C GLU A 36 13.93 -23.36 -24.53
N LYS A 37 12.67 -22.91 -24.40
CA LYS A 37 11.62 -23.09 -25.42
C LYS A 37 11.69 -22.06 -26.56
N GLY A 38 12.72 -21.21 -26.59
CA GLY A 38 12.91 -20.20 -27.63
C GLY A 38 11.93 -19.02 -27.56
N ILE A 39 11.25 -18.83 -26.43
CA ILE A 39 10.38 -17.67 -26.21
C ILE A 39 11.28 -16.48 -25.86
N ASP A 40 11.28 -15.46 -26.72
CA ASP A 40 12.07 -14.25 -26.50
C ASP A 40 11.45 -13.37 -25.40
N ILE A 41 11.88 -13.60 -24.17
CA ILE A 41 11.47 -12.85 -22.96
C ILE A 41 11.92 -11.39 -23.03
N GLY A 42 12.79 -11.02 -23.97
CA GLY A 42 13.16 -9.64 -24.26
C GLY A 42 11.99 -8.80 -24.79
N SER A 43 10.97 -9.42 -25.39
CA SER A 43 9.73 -8.75 -25.80
C SER A 43 8.73 -8.60 -24.64
N ILE A 44 8.84 -9.45 -23.62
CA ILE A 44 8.21 -9.28 -22.29
C ILE A 44 9.11 -8.40 -21.42
N LYS A 45 9.90 -7.50 -22.02
CA LYS A 45 10.44 -6.37 -21.28
C LYS A 45 9.24 -5.66 -20.70
N ALA A 46 9.17 -5.74 -19.36
CA ALA A 46 8.41 -4.83 -18.54
C ALA A 46 8.47 -3.47 -19.20
N GLN A 47 7.39 -3.10 -19.90
CA GLN A 47 7.10 -1.71 -20.16
C GLN A 47 7.36 -1.07 -18.79
N PRO A 48 8.38 -0.20 -18.65
CA PRO A 48 8.45 0.58 -17.43
C PRO A 48 7.05 1.17 -17.34
N GLN A 49 6.28 0.76 -16.34
CA GLN A 49 5.00 1.40 -16.09
C GLN A 49 5.38 2.58 -15.22
N PRO A 50 5.79 3.74 -15.78
CA PRO A 50 6.15 4.92 -14.98
C PRO A 50 5.00 5.29 -14.04
N TYR A 51 3.79 4.86 -14.38
CA TYR A 51 2.54 5.02 -13.65
C TYR A 51 2.47 4.26 -12.32
N LYS A 52 3.30 3.23 -12.10
CA LYS A 52 3.30 2.50 -10.81
C LYS A 52 3.78 3.40 -9.68
N ASN A 53 4.77 4.25 -9.95
CA ASN A 53 5.27 5.25 -9.01
C ASN A 53 4.24 6.38 -8.81
N LEU A 54 3.47 6.71 -9.84
CA LEU A 54 2.41 7.73 -9.75
C LEU A 54 1.27 7.30 -8.82
N LYS A 55 0.87 6.02 -8.84
CA LYS A 55 -0.15 5.46 -7.93
C LYS A 55 0.26 5.62 -6.46
N TRP A 56 1.52 5.29 -6.14
CA TRP A 56 2.05 5.42 -4.78
C TRP A 56 2.23 6.88 -4.37
N GLY A 57 2.70 7.74 -5.28
CA GLY A 57 2.83 9.18 -5.03
C GLY A 57 1.50 9.83 -4.70
N LEU A 58 0.46 9.55 -5.50
CA LEU A 58 -0.86 10.15 -5.31
C LEU A 58 -1.60 9.59 -4.08
N LEU A 59 -1.37 8.32 -3.73
CA LEU A 59 -1.80 7.74 -2.45
C LEU A 59 -1.20 8.52 -1.27
N LEU A 60 0.13 8.69 -1.27
CA LEU A 60 0.83 9.38 -0.18
C LEU A 60 0.43 10.85 -0.06
N ILE A 61 0.23 11.54 -1.19
CA ILE A 61 -0.26 12.93 -1.20
C ILE A 61 -1.68 13.00 -0.64
N GLY A 62 -2.59 12.12 -1.08
CA GLY A 62 -3.96 12.05 -0.57
C GLY A 62 -4.02 11.74 0.92
N ALA A 63 -3.28 10.72 1.37
CA ALA A 63 -3.21 10.35 2.79
C ALA A 63 -2.60 11.47 3.65
N GLY A 64 -1.54 12.14 3.16
CA GLY A 64 -0.90 13.26 3.84
C GLY A 64 -1.81 14.48 3.97
N LEU A 65 -2.50 14.86 2.89
CA LEU A 65 -3.50 15.93 2.92
C LEU A 65 -4.68 15.60 3.84
N GLY A 66 -5.16 14.35 3.81
CA GLY A 66 -6.22 13.87 4.70
C GLY A 66 -5.83 13.96 6.17
N LEU A 67 -4.61 13.54 6.52
CA LEU A 67 -4.10 13.65 7.88
C LEU A 67 -3.93 15.11 8.32
N PHE A 68 -3.41 15.96 7.44
CA PHE A 68 -3.26 17.39 7.70
C PHE A 68 -4.62 18.06 7.93
N LEU A 69 -5.62 17.77 7.09
CA LEU A 69 -6.99 18.25 7.27
C LEU A 69 -7.63 17.71 8.55
N ALA A 70 -7.41 16.44 8.90
CA ALA A 70 -7.91 15.87 10.15
C ALA A 70 -7.36 16.61 11.37
N PHE A 71 -6.05 16.89 11.37
CA PHE A 71 -5.40 17.65 12.42
C PHE A 71 -5.94 19.09 12.52
N VAL A 72 -6.11 19.78 11.38
CA VAL A 72 -6.66 21.14 11.36
C VAL A 72 -8.12 21.16 11.83
N LEU A 73 -8.94 20.20 11.42
CA LEU A 73 -10.33 20.08 11.87
C LEU A 73 -10.41 19.78 13.38
N ASP A 74 -9.59 18.88 13.89
CA ASP A 74 -9.49 18.58 15.32
C ASP A 74 -9.07 19.83 16.10
N GLN A 75 -8.15 20.63 15.57
CA GLN A 75 -7.69 21.87 16.21
C GLN A 75 -8.68 23.04 16.11
N THR A 76 -9.54 23.10 15.09
CA THR A 76 -10.47 24.21 14.86
C THR A 76 -11.88 23.92 15.36
N VAL A 77 -12.45 22.77 15.02
CA VAL A 77 -13.82 22.39 15.38
C VAL A 77 -13.89 21.97 16.85
N PHE A 78 -12.91 21.19 17.33
CA PHE A 78 -12.96 20.61 18.67
C PHE A 78 -12.46 21.55 19.77
N LYS A 79 -11.64 22.56 19.45
CA LYS A 79 -11.32 23.65 20.40
C LYS A 79 -12.45 24.66 20.58
N ILE A 80 -13.29 24.88 19.56
CA ILE A 80 -14.37 25.89 19.58
C ILE A 80 -15.68 25.30 20.14
N ALA A 81 -15.93 24.00 19.94
CA ALA A 81 -17.22 23.36 20.25
C ALA A 81 -17.39 22.84 21.70
N SER A 82 -16.71 23.42 22.70
CA SER A 82 -16.85 23.11 24.15
C SER A 82 -16.10 21.87 24.65
N GLY A 83 -15.23 22.07 25.66
CA GLY A 83 -14.99 21.27 26.88
C GLY A 83 -15.17 19.75 26.95
N VAL A 84 -15.29 19.02 25.85
CA VAL A 84 -15.42 17.56 25.85
C VAL A 84 -14.02 16.98 25.75
N ASN A 85 -13.54 16.42 26.85
CA ASN A 85 -12.27 15.71 26.96
C ASN A 85 -12.11 14.70 25.81
N LEU A 86 -11.22 15.05 24.88
CA LEU A 86 -10.95 14.40 23.62
C LEU A 86 -9.86 13.35 23.71
N ASP A 87 -9.96 12.45 24.67
CA ASP A 87 -8.96 11.40 24.79
C ASP A 87 -9.03 10.35 23.66
N LYS A 88 -10.01 10.39 22.73
CA LYS A 88 -10.18 9.32 21.72
C LYS A 88 -10.77 9.76 20.37
N ASN A 89 -10.24 10.82 19.74
CA ASN A 89 -10.63 11.17 18.36
C ASN A 89 -9.89 10.40 17.25
N VAL A 90 -9.32 9.25 17.61
CA VAL A 90 -8.69 8.30 16.69
C VAL A 90 -9.56 7.97 15.45
N PRO A 91 -10.90 7.81 15.54
CA PRO A 91 -11.72 7.49 14.36
C PRO A 91 -11.71 8.55 13.26
N ILE A 92 -11.60 9.84 13.61
CA ILE A 92 -11.63 10.94 12.63
C ILE A 92 -10.37 10.95 11.78
N TYR A 93 -9.21 10.69 12.39
CA TYR A 93 -7.94 10.55 11.67
C TYR A 93 -7.99 9.37 10.70
N PHE A 94 -8.49 8.20 11.13
CA PHE A 94 -8.63 7.03 10.25
C PHE A 94 -9.61 7.27 9.10
N ALA A 95 -10.75 7.91 9.38
CA ALA A 95 -11.76 8.20 8.36
C ALA A 95 -11.23 9.19 7.30
N LEU A 96 -10.62 10.30 7.70
CA LEU A 96 -10.10 11.29 6.74
C LEU A 96 -8.92 10.75 5.93
N ILE A 97 -8.00 10.01 6.53
CA ILE A 97 -6.90 9.38 5.78
C ILE A 97 -7.46 8.40 4.75
N ALA A 98 -8.45 7.58 5.11
CA ALA A 98 -9.05 6.62 4.19
C ALA A 98 -9.80 7.32 3.03
N ILE A 99 -10.55 8.39 3.32
CA ILE A 99 -11.30 9.15 2.32
C ILE A 99 -10.35 9.88 1.36
N PHE A 100 -9.41 10.66 1.88
CA PHE A 100 -8.50 11.44 1.04
C PHE A 100 -7.44 10.57 0.36
N GLY A 101 -6.96 9.51 1.02
CA GLY A 101 -6.10 8.50 0.39
C GLY A 101 -6.84 7.76 -0.73
N GLY A 102 -8.13 7.43 -0.53
CA GLY A 102 -8.99 6.83 -1.55
C GLY A 102 -9.25 7.76 -2.74
N LEU A 103 -9.52 9.04 -2.49
CA LEU A 103 -9.65 10.07 -3.54
C LEU A 103 -8.36 10.26 -4.32
N GLY A 104 -7.20 10.26 -3.64
CA GLY A 104 -5.89 10.27 -4.29
C GLY A 104 -5.72 9.09 -5.24
N LEU A 105 -6.13 7.88 -4.86
CA LEU A 105 -6.11 6.72 -5.74
C LEU A 105 -7.10 6.85 -6.92
N PHE A 106 -8.30 7.37 -6.66
CA PHE A 106 -9.33 7.55 -7.68
C PHE A 106 -8.86 8.51 -8.79
N ILE A 107 -8.21 9.61 -8.42
CA ILE A 107 -7.60 10.55 -9.37
C ILE A 107 -6.49 9.85 -10.16
N SER A 108 -5.69 8.98 -9.51
CA SER A 108 -4.63 8.23 -10.20
C SER A 108 -5.20 7.33 -11.29
N TYR A 109 -6.35 6.71 -11.04
CA TYR A 109 -7.04 5.86 -12.01
C TYR A 109 -7.61 6.66 -13.18
N LEU A 110 -8.15 7.86 -12.93
CA LEU A 110 -8.64 8.75 -13.98
C LEU A 110 -7.51 9.24 -14.90
N ILE A 111 -6.35 9.57 -14.33
CA ILE A 111 -5.16 9.96 -15.10
C ILE A 111 -4.66 8.78 -15.95
N GLU A 112 -4.62 7.58 -15.38
CA GLU A 112 -4.22 6.36 -16.10
C GLU A 112 -5.14 6.08 -17.29
N LYS A 113 -6.46 6.21 -17.13
CA LYS A 113 -7.43 6.02 -18.21
C LYS A 113 -7.25 7.01 -19.37
N LYS A 114 -6.84 8.24 -19.08
CA LYS A 114 -6.68 9.31 -20.08
C LYS A 114 -5.42 9.17 -20.92
N GLU A 115 -4.39 8.51 -20.41
CA GLU A 115 -3.15 8.23 -21.15
C GLU A 115 -3.28 6.99 -22.05
N THR A 116 -4.23 6.10 -21.75
CA THR A 116 -4.48 4.86 -22.52
C THR A 116 -5.52 4.99 -23.64
N LEU A 117 -6.20 6.14 -23.76
CA LEU A 117 -7.18 6.47 -24.81
C LEU A 117 -6.58 7.45 -25.82
#